data_AF-A0A399ZWT4-F1
#
_entry.id   AF-A0A399ZWT4-F1
#
_cell.length_a   1.000
_cell.length_b   1.000
_cell.length_c   1.000
_cell.angle_alpha   90.00
_cell.angle_beta   90.00
_cell.angle_gamma   90.00
#
_symmetry.space_group_name_H-M   'P 1'
#
loop_
_entity.id
_entity.type
_entity.pdbx_description
1 polymer ?
#
loop_
_entity_poly.entity_id
_entity_poly.type
_entity_poly.pdbx_seq_one_letter_code
_entity_poly.pdbx_strand_id
1 'polypeptide(L)' 'MPNTTVPNLYTLTVVDLSGIQDYVFGSNRLAENVGASALVEQATHQWPLKLVEKMARGRARRAAGRSDLHRRRQRRDPL' A
#
# COMPACT_ATOMS: atom_id res chain seq x y z
N MET A 1 36.61 12.19 -2.66
CA MET A 1 35.41 11.96 -1.82
C MET A 1 34.38 11.23 -2.67
N PRO A 2 34.04 9.95 -2.43
CA PRO A 2 32.99 9.31 -3.21
C PRO A 2 31.62 9.84 -2.75
N ASN A 3 30.88 10.46 -3.69
CA ASN A 3 29.49 10.88 -3.50
C ASN A 3 28.60 9.64 -3.54
N THR A 4 28.27 9.07 -2.37
CA THR A 4 27.31 7.97 -2.26
C THR A 4 25.89 8.50 -2.37
N THR A 5 25.43 8.71 -3.61
CA THR A 5 24.01 8.92 -3.90
C THR A 5 23.31 7.56 -3.83
N VAL A 6 22.57 7.31 -2.75
CA VAL A 6 21.67 6.16 -2.70
C VAL A 6 20.56 6.39 -3.74
N PRO A 7 20.33 5.46 -4.69
CA PRO A 7 19.26 5.64 -5.65
C PRO A 7 17.92 5.61 -4.91
N ASN A 8 17.07 6.62 -5.13
CA ASN A 8 15.72 6.60 -4.63
C ASN A 8 14.93 5.53 -5.41
N LEU A 9 14.82 4.34 -4.81
CA LEU A 9 14.07 3.23 -5.37
C LEU A 9 12.57 3.46 -5.12
N TYR A 10 11.86 3.91 -6.14
CA TYR A 10 10.40 3.99 -6.14
C TYR A 10 9.78 2.78 -6.84
N THR A 11 8.57 2.42 -6.44
CA THR A 11 7.77 1.37 -7.08
C THR A 11 6.44 1.97 -7.48
N LEU A 12 6.15 1.97 -8.79
CA LEU A 12 4.84 2.32 -9.33
C LEU A 12 4.01 1.05 -9.45
N THR A 13 2.80 1.06 -8.91
CA THR A 13 1.84 -0.04 -9.00
C THR A 13 0.59 0.45 -9.72
N VAL A 14 0.17 -0.26 -10.76
CA VAL A 14 -1.06 -0.01 -11.51
C VAL A 14 -1.94 -1.25 -11.40
N VAL A 15 -3.23 -1.05 -11.15
CA VAL A 15 -4.24 -2.11 -11.10
C VAL A 15 -5.26 -1.80 -12.17
N ASP A 16 -5.47 -2.73 -13.09
CA ASP A 16 -6.48 -2.67 -14.14
C ASP A 16 -7.51 -3.78 -13.91
N LEU A 17 -8.78 -3.49 -14.15
CA LEU A 17 -9.90 -4.41 -13.90
C LEU A 17 -10.84 -4.45 -15.11
N SER A 18 -10.95 -5.62 -15.72
CA SER A 18 -11.90 -5.88 -16.80
C SER A 18 -13.31 -6.19 -16.27
N GLY A 19 -14.34 -5.96 -17.09
CA GLY A 19 -15.71 -6.40 -16.80
C GLY A 19 -16.52 -5.49 -15.88
N ILE A 20 -16.03 -4.27 -15.58
CA ILE A 20 -16.76 -3.28 -14.75
C ILE A 20 -18.14 -2.98 -15.35
N GLN A 21 -18.24 -2.81 -16.67
CA GLN A 21 -19.50 -2.47 -17.32
C GLN A 21 -20.56 -3.57 -17.13
N ASP A 22 -20.21 -4.82 -17.44
CA ASP A 22 -21.14 -5.96 -17.29
C ASP A 22 -21.50 -6.19 -15.82
N TYR A 23 -20.55 -5.97 -14.89
CA TYR A 23 -20.83 -6.07 -13.46
C TYR A 23 -21.81 -4.99 -12.97
N VAL A 24 -21.63 -3.74 -13.39
CA VAL A 24 -22.47 -2.61 -12.96
C VAL A 24 -23.85 -2.64 -13.61
N PHE A 25 -23.96 -3.09 -14.87
CA PHE A 25 -25.20 -3.06 -15.65
C PHE A 25 -25.80 -4.44 -15.91
N GLY A 26 -25.36 -5.48 -15.20
CA GLY A 26 -25.91 -6.83 -15.30
C GLY A 26 -27.36 -6.98 -14.80
N SER A 27 -27.92 -5.93 -14.19
CA SER A 27 -29.30 -5.86 -13.71
C SER A 27 -30.04 -4.65 -14.30
N ASN A 28 -31.36 -4.79 -14.44
CA ASN A 28 -32.26 -3.68 -14.79
C ASN A 28 -32.81 -2.95 -13.55
N ARG A 29 -32.16 -3.09 -12.40
CA ARG A 29 -32.56 -2.46 -11.13
C ARG A 29 -31.58 -1.37 -10.76
N LEU A 30 -32.03 -0.12 -10.80
CA LEU A 30 -31.19 1.05 -10.52
C LEU A 30 -30.45 0.97 -9.16
N ALA A 31 -31.14 0.50 -8.12
CA ALA A 31 -30.54 0.33 -6.79
C ALA A 31 -29.35 -0.65 -6.79
N GLU A 32 -29.44 -1.72 -7.60
CA GLU A 32 -28.36 -2.70 -7.73
C GLU A 32 -27.20 -2.11 -8.53
N ASN A 33 -27.49 -1.37 -9.61
CA ASN A 33 -26.45 -0.74 -10.43
C ASN A 33 -25.68 0.34 -9.63
N VAL A 34 -26.37 1.11 -8.80
CA VAL A 34 -25.75 2.08 -7.87
C VAL A 34 -24.89 1.36 -6.83
N GLY A 35 -25.41 0.27 -6.24
CA GLY A 35 -24.64 -0.55 -5.29
C GLY A 35 -23.39 -1.16 -5.92
N ALA A 36 -23.52 -1.72 -7.12
CA ALA A 36 -22.42 -2.30 -7.89
C ALA A 36 -21.35 -1.24 -8.22
N SER A 37 -21.76 -0.04 -8.66
CA SER A 37 -20.83 1.07 -8.90
C SER A 37 -20.07 1.48 -7.63
N ALA A 38 -20.74 1.52 -6.48
CA ALA A 38 -20.10 1.84 -5.20
C ALA A 38 -19.10 0.76 -4.76
N LEU A 39 -19.37 -0.51 -5.05
CA LEU A 39 -18.44 -1.62 -4.80
C LEU A 39 -17.21 -1.55 -5.71
N VAL A 40 -17.38 -1.20 -6.99
CA VAL A 40 -16.26 -1.00 -7.92
C VAL A 40 -15.33 0.11 -7.43
N GLU A 41 -15.87 1.25 -7.00
CA GLU A 41 -15.08 2.35 -6.44
C GLU A 41 -14.29 1.90 -5.19
N GLN A 42 -14.92 1.14 -4.31
CA GLN A 42 -14.26 0.61 -3.13
C GLN A 42 -13.12 -0.35 -3.49
N ALA A 43 -13.36 -1.26 -4.44
CA ALA A 43 -12.42 -2.31 -4.81
C ALA A 43 -11.23 -1.80 -5.64
N THR A 44 -11.44 -0.79 -6.48
CA THR A 44 -10.42 -0.28 -7.41
C THR A 44 -9.62 0.90 -6.84
N HIS A 45 -10.19 1.64 -5.89
CA HIS A 45 -9.55 2.84 -5.35
C HIS A 45 -9.34 2.77 -3.84
N GLN A 46 -10.42 2.63 -3.05
CA GLN A 46 -10.31 2.82 -1.60
C GLN A 46 -9.54 1.69 -0.90
N TRP A 47 -9.84 0.42 -1.21
CA TRP A 47 -9.17 -0.71 -0.55
C TRP A 47 -7.69 -0.83 -0.95
N PRO A 48 -7.31 -0.71 -2.24
CA PRO A 48 -5.90 -0.74 -2.63
C PRO A 48 -5.08 0.38 -1.97
N LEU A 49 -5.62 1.60 -1.93
CA LEU A 49 -4.93 2.74 -1.32
C LEU A 49 -4.69 2.50 0.17
N LYS A 50 -5.72 2.06 0.91
CA LYS A 50 -5.60 1.71 2.33
C LYS A 50 -4.59 0.60 2.58
N LEU A 51 -4.52 -0.39 1.69
CA LEU A 51 -3.54 -1.47 1.77
C LEU A 51 -2.11 -0.95 1.59
N VAL A 52 -1.86 -0.12 0.57
CA VAL A 52 -0.54 0.47 0.30
C VAL A 52 -0.09 1.32 1.48
N GLU A 53 -0.96 2.15 2.05
CA GLU A 53 -0.64 2.92 3.25
C GLU A 53 -0.29 2.02 4.45
N LYS A 54 -1.05 0.95 4.67
CA LYS A 54 -0.78 -0.02 5.75
C LYS A 54 0.60 -0.67 5.56
N MET A 55 0.96 -1.02 4.34
CA MET A 55 2.26 -1.60 4.00
C MET A 55 3.40 -0.60 4.17
N ALA A 56 3.21 0.65 3.75
CA ALA A 56 4.18 1.73 3.93
C ALA A 56 4.47 1.97 5.41
N ARG A 57 3.42 2.06 6.25
CA ARG A 57 3.55 2.18 7.72
C ARG A 57 4.27 0.97 8.32
N GLY A 58 3.95 -0.25 7.88
CA GLY A 58 4.61 -1.47 8.33
C GLY A 58 6.10 -1.51 7.99
N ARG A 59 6.48 -1.06 6.79
CA ARG A 59 7.88 -0.95 6.37
C ARG A 59 8.66 0.06 7.22
N ALA A 60 8.07 1.23 7.49
CA ALA A 60 8.67 2.25 8.35
C ALA A 60 8.94 1.74 9.78
N ARG A 61 7.98 1.04 10.39
CA ARG A 61 8.16 0.43 11.73
C ARG A 61 9.29 -0.59 11.78
N ARG A 62 9.40 -1.44 10.75
CA ARG A 62 10.48 -2.44 10.65
C ARG A 62 11.85 -1.79 10.48
N ALA A 63 11.93 -0.68 9.75
CA ALA A 63 13.18 0.08 9.61
C ALA A 63 13.61 0.67 10.97
N ALA A 64 12.69 1.31 11.70
CA ALA A 64 12.95 1.88 13.02
C ALA A 64 13.40 0.83 14.04
N GLY A 65 12.71 -0.32 14.12
CA GLY A 65 13.05 -1.39 15.05
C GLY A 65 14.44 -2.02 14.81
N ARG A 66 14.92 -2.06 13.55
CA ARG A 66 16.29 -2.51 13.24
C ARG A 66 17.33 -1.52 13.74
N SER A 67 17.08 -0.22 13.59
CA SER A 67 17.97 0.85 14.08
C SER A 67 18.11 0.82 15.61
N ASP A 68 17.00 0.57 16.31
CA ASP A 68 16.98 0.50 17.77
C ASP A 68 17.70 -0.74 18.32
N LEU A 69 17.60 -1.88 17.62
CA LEU A 69 18.35 -3.08 18.00
C LEU A 69 19.86 -2.90 17.81
N HIS A 70 20.28 -2.25 16.72
CA HIS A 70 21.68 -1.93 16.49
C HIS A 70 22.23 -0.99 17.57
N ARG A 71 21.46 0.03 17.95
CA ARG A 71 21.79 0.95 19.05
C ARG A 71 21.84 0.27 20.43
N ARG A 72 20.95 -0.70 20.70
CA ARG A 72 20.97 -1.46 21.96
C ARG A 72 22.14 -2.42 22.08
N ARG A 73 22.60 -3.01 20.97
CA ARG A 73 23.81 -3.84 20.95
C ARG A 73 25.07 -3.01 21.23
N GLN A 74 25.18 -1.81 20.67
CA GLN A 74 26.31 -0.91 20.94
C GLN A 74 26.37 -0.36 22.38
N ARG A 75 25.28 -0.42 23.14
CA ARG A 75 25.22 0.05 24.54
C ARG A 75 25.41 -1.05 25.58
N ARG A 76 25.59 -2.30 25.17
CA ARG A 76 25.66 -3.46 26.09
C ARG A 76 27.07 -3.94 26.42
N ASP A 77 28.11 -3.24 25.98
CA ASP A 77 29.48 -3.47 26.44
C ASP A 77 30.01 -2.25 27.21
N PRO A 78 29.99 -2.32 28.54
CA PRO A 78 31.03 -1.73 29.35
C PRO A 78 31.69 -2.83 30.20
N LEU A 79 33.00 -3.00 29.95
CA LEU A 79 34.07 -3.60 30.77
C LEU A 79 33.72 -4.80 31.66
#